data_AF-A0AAV4KHX5-F1
#
_entry.id   AF-A0AAV4KHX5-F1
#
_cell.length_a   1.000
_cell.length_b   1.000
_cell.length_c   1.000
_cell.angle_alpha   90.00
_cell.angle_beta   90.00
_cell.angle_gamma   90.00
#
_symmetry.space_group_name_H-M   'P 1'
#
loop_
_entity.id
_entity.type
_entity.pdbx_description
1 polymer ?
#
loop_
_entity_poly.entity_id
_entity_poly.type
_entity_poly.pdbx_seq_one_letter_code
_entity_poly.pdbx_strand_id
1 'polypeptide(L)' 'MLTDEAGTVTGDLTVHTTWTEREARVAVQYSGASDWFTMSGSPVPCATEEESRDLHDAVVEAVREGNGATVPTLPGPLV' A
#
# COMPACT_ATOMS: atom_id res chain seq x y z
N MET A 1 11.01 -3.48 -23.83
CA MET A 1 10.29 -4.52 -23.07
C MET A 1 10.50 -4.24 -21.58
N LEU A 2 9.57 -3.49 -21.00
CA LEU A 2 9.37 -3.24 -19.58
C LEU A 2 7.85 -3.06 -19.47
N THR A 3 7.15 -4.06 -18.96
CA THR A 3 5.70 -4.04 -18.76
C THR A 3 5.38 -3.20 -17.53
N ASP A 4 4.27 -2.48 -17.40
CA ASP A 4 3.43 -1.68 -18.29
C ASP A 4 2.54 -0.88 -17.30
N GLU A 5 2.39 0.43 -17.48
CA GLU A 5 1.47 1.33 -16.75
C GLU A 5 1.67 1.58 -15.24
N ALA A 6 2.73 2.34 -14.90
CA ALA A 6 2.67 3.59 -14.10
C ALA A 6 4.09 3.90 -13.61
N GLY A 7 4.79 4.78 -14.32
CA GLY A 7 6.01 5.41 -13.80
C GLY A 7 5.71 6.06 -12.45
N THR A 8 6.73 6.12 -11.59
CA THR A 8 6.73 6.71 -10.25
C THR A 8 5.49 7.52 -9.93
N VAL A 9 4.60 6.94 -9.13
CA VAL A 9 3.31 7.53 -8.78
C VAL A 9 3.55 8.75 -7.89
N THR A 10 3.53 9.95 -8.46
CA THR A 10 3.64 11.23 -7.75
C THR A 10 2.36 12.04 -7.94
N GLY A 11 1.66 12.39 -6.85
CA GLY A 11 0.43 13.18 -6.87
C GLY A 11 -0.44 12.97 -5.64
N ASP A 12 -1.61 13.62 -5.58
CA ASP A 12 -2.60 13.39 -4.53
C ASP A 12 -3.23 12.00 -4.72
N LEU A 13 -2.93 11.08 -3.80
CA LEU A 13 -3.46 9.71 -3.80
C LEU A 13 -4.35 9.49 -2.59
N THR A 14 -5.40 8.69 -2.80
CA THR A 14 -6.18 8.10 -1.71
C THR A 14 -5.68 6.68 -1.47
N VAL A 15 -5.30 6.37 -0.22
CA VAL A 15 -4.91 5.03 0.21
C VAL A 15 -6.09 4.37 0.89
N HIS A 16 -6.40 3.13 0.52
CA HIS A 16 -7.39 2.30 1.17
C HIS A 16 -6.76 0.97 1.56
N THR A 17 -6.82 0.66 2.85
CA THR A 17 -6.35 -0.62 3.40
C THR A 17 -7.55 -1.42 3.89
N THR A 18 -7.69 -2.64 3.38
CA THR A 18 -8.70 -3.60 3.80
C THR A 18 -8.01 -4.74 4.54
N TRP A 19 -8.30 -4.91 5.82
CA TRP A 19 -7.81 -6.03 6.62
C TRP A 19 -8.88 -7.12 6.74
N THR A 20 -8.50 -8.36 6.43
CA THR A 20 -9.37 -9.53 6.54
C THR A 20 -8.58 -10.70 7.10
N GLU A 21 -9.11 -11.30 8.18
CA GLU A 21 -8.53 -12.44 8.90
C GLU A 21 -7.12 -12.18 9.41
N ARG A 22 -6.09 -12.33 8.56
CA ARG A 22 -4.67 -12.10 8.87
C ARG A 22 -3.89 -11.49 7.70
N GLU A 23 -4.59 -10.84 6.77
CA GLU A 23 -4.00 -10.22 5.60
C GLU A 23 -4.52 -8.79 5.44
N ALA A 24 -3.62 -7.86 5.19
CA ALA A 24 -3.95 -6.50 4.79
C ALA A 24 -3.76 -6.34 3.28
N ARG A 25 -4.81 -5.90 2.59
CA ARG A 25 -4.78 -5.54 1.18
C ARG A 25 -4.74 -4.03 1.06
N VAL A 26 -3.75 -3.51 0.35
CA VAL A 26 -3.58 -2.08 0.14
C VAL A 26 -3.87 -1.74 -1.32
N ALA A 27 -4.79 -0.79 -1.53
CA ALA A 27 -5.11 -0.22 -2.82
C ALA A 27 -4.99 1.30 -2.78
N VAL A 28 -4.60 1.87 -3.92
CA VAL A 28 -4.48 3.32 -4.11
C VAL A 28 -5.35 3.77 -5.26
N GLN A 29 -5.93 4.95 -5.12
CA GLN A 29 -6.67 5.63 -6.17
C GLN A 29 -6.04 7.00 -6.41
N TYR A 30 -5.87 7.35 -7.68
CA TYR A 30 -5.49 8.70 -8.06
C TYR A 30 -6.64 9.67 -7.82
N SER A 31 -6.35 10.85 -7.29
CA SER A 31 -7.37 11.90 -7.16
C SER A 31 -7.95 12.25 -8.53
N GLY A 32 -9.25 11.99 -8.71
CA GLY A 32 -9.96 12.18 -9.98
C GLY A 32 -10.05 10.94 -10.88
N ALA A 33 -9.38 9.83 -10.55
CA ALA A 33 -9.63 8.54 -11.17
C ALA A 33 -10.78 7.81 -10.49
N SER A 34 -11.48 6.95 -11.24
CA SER A 34 -12.51 6.06 -10.68
C SER A 34 -11.95 4.70 -10.25
N ASP A 35 -10.81 4.32 -10.82
CA ASP A 35 -10.20 3.01 -10.63
C ASP A 35 -9.32 2.96 -9.37
N TRP A 36 -9.34 1.79 -8.73
CA TRP A 36 -8.47 1.45 -7.62
C TRP A 36 -7.38 0.50 -8.12
N PHE A 37 -6.13 0.83 -7.80
CA PHE A 37 -4.96 0.04 -8.17
C PHE A 37 -4.42 -0.67 -6.94
N THR A 38 -4.23 -1.98 -7.01
CA THR A 38 -3.61 -2.72 -5.91
C THR A 38 -2.13 -2.39 -5.84
N MET A 39 -1.63 -2.04 -4.66
CA MET A 39 -0.20 -1.75 -4.48
C MET A 39 0.64 -3.01 -4.65
N SER A 40 1.82 -2.84 -5.24
CA SER A 40 2.78 -3.93 -5.39
C SER A 40 3.29 -4.40 -4.02
N GLY A 41 3.23 -5.70 -3.77
CA GLY A 41 3.54 -6.31 -2.46
C GLY A 41 2.31 -6.63 -1.60
N SER A 42 1.10 -6.26 -2.03
CA SER A 42 -0.16 -6.68 -1.42
C SER A 42 -0.65 -8.00 -2.01
N PRO A 43 -1.26 -8.92 -1.22
CA PRO A 43 -1.57 -8.79 0.21
C PRO A 43 -0.36 -8.95 1.13
N VAL A 44 -0.39 -8.25 2.27
CA VAL A 44 0.63 -8.30 3.32
C VAL A 44 0.12 -9.15 4.48
N PRO A 45 0.90 -10.11 5.00
CA PRO A 45 0.57 -10.80 6.24
C PRO A 45 0.51 -9.81 7.41
N CYS A 46 -0.66 -9.65 8.01
CA CYS A 46 -0.89 -8.81 9.19
C CYS A 46 -1.73 -9.61 10.19
N ALA A 47 -1.12 -10.10 11.27
CA ALA A 47 -1.77 -10.98 12.23
C ALA A 47 -2.81 -10.23 13.09
N THR A 48 -2.67 -8.92 13.22
CA THR A 48 -3.53 -8.06 14.05
C THR A 48 -4.06 -6.85 13.28
N GLU A 49 -5.16 -6.29 13.79
CA GLU A 49 -5.71 -5.03 13.28
C GLU A 49 -4.72 -3.86 13.48
N GLU A 50 -3.96 -3.89 14.58
CA GLU A 50 -2.93 -2.88 14.90
C GLU A 50 -1.81 -2.88 13.85
N GLU A 51 -1.26 -4.04 13.51
CA GLU A 51 -0.26 -4.16 12.43
C GLU A 51 -0.81 -3.68 11.08
N SER A 52 -2.11 -3.87 10.81
CA SER A 52 -2.73 -3.33 9.59
C SER A 52 -2.84 -1.81 9.60
N ARG A 53 -3.00 -1.18 10.77
CA ARG A 53 -3.02 0.28 10.91
C ARG A 53 -1.62 0.86 10.77
N ASP A 54 -0.63 0.23 11.39
CA ASP A 54 0.78 0.60 11.23
C ASP A 54 1.23 0.48 9.77
N LEU A 55 0.78 -0.57 9.08
CA LEU A 55 1.01 -0.73 7.63
C LEU A 55 0.36 0.41 6.83
N HIS A 56 -0.87 0.79 7.16
CA HIS A 56 -1.56 1.88 6.49
C HIS A 56 -0.80 3.20 6.65
N ASP A 57 -0.38 3.54 7.86
CA ASP A 57 0.37 4.76 8.14
C ASP A 57 1.73 4.76 7.42
N ALA A 58 2.45 3.63 7.44
CA ALA A 58 3.71 3.50 6.71
C ALA A 58 3.54 3.67 5.19
N VAL A 59 2.44 3.17 4.62
CA VAL A 59 2.11 3.39 3.19
C VAL A 59 1.80 4.85 2.92
N VAL A 60 1.01 5.52 3.78
CA VAL A 60 0.69 6.94 3.63
C VAL A 60 1.96 7.78 3.65
N GLU A 61 2.88 7.52 4.58
CA GLU A 61 4.16 8.23 4.64
C GLU A 61 5.04 7.95 3.41
N ALA A 62 5.13 6.68 2.96
CA ALA A 62 5.89 6.35 1.74
C ALA A 62 5.33 7.03 0.48
N VAL A 63 4.01 7.16 0.38
CA VAL A 63 3.34 7.92 -0.68
C VAL A 63 3.66 9.41 -0.57
N ARG A 64 3.64 9.98 0.63
CA ARG A 64 4.00 11.40 0.87
C ARG A 64 5.44 11.72 0.51
N GLU A 65 6.36 10.80 0.80
CA GLU A 65 7.78 10.94 0.44
C GLU A 65 8.05 10.81 -1.07
N GLY A 66 7.05 10.39 -1.85
CA GLY A 66 7.11 10.39 -3.32
C GLY A 66 7.92 9.25 -3.93
N ASN A 67 8.24 8.20 -3.18
CA ASN A 67 9.12 7.11 -3.61
C ASN A 67 8.42 5.97 -4.38
N GLY A 68 7.22 6.22 -4.91
CA GLY A 68 6.42 5.18 -5.55
C GLY A 68 5.77 4.25 -4.51
N ALA A 69 4.50 3.96 -4.72
CA ALA A 69 3.68 3.17 -3.81
C ALA A 69 4.08 1.67 -3.85
N THR A 70 5.24 1.35 -3.27
CA THR A 70 5.61 -0.02 -2.94
C THR A 70 5.23 -0.24 -1.48
N VAL A 71 4.57 -1.35 -1.17
CA VAL A 71 4.26 -1.69 0.21
C VAL A 71 5.58 -1.80 0.99
N PRO A 72 5.79 -1.02 2.07
CA PRO A 72 6.96 -1.17 2.91
C PRO A 72 6.91 -2.55 3.58
N THR A 73 8.01 -3.29 3.52
CA THR A 73 8.15 -4.53 4.31
C THR A 73 8.23 -4.12 5.77
N LEU A 74 7.12 -4.22 6.51
CA LEU A 74 7.17 -4.14 7.96
C LEU A 74 8.09 -5.27 8.47
N PRO A 75 9.00 -4.99 9.42
CA PRO A 75 9.76 -6.05 10.05
C PRO A 75 8.75 -6.98 10.74
N GLY A 76 8.56 -8.17 10.17
CA GLY A 76 7.70 -9.20 10.75
C GLY A 76 8.16 -9.54 12.17
N PRO A 77 7.26 -10.03 13.05
CA PRO A 77 7.63 -10.38 14.40
C PRO A 77 8.76 -11.40 14.36
N LEU A 78 9.87 -11.06 15.01
CA LEU A 78 11.00 -11.96 15.23
C LEU A 78 10.49 -13.16 16.05
N VAL A 79 10.30 -14.31 15.40
CA VAL A 79 10.11 -15.62 16.04
C VAL A 79 11.05 -16.66 15.45
#